data_AF-A0A2M8F2X1-F1
#
_entry.id   AF-A0A2M8F2X1-F1
#
_cell.length_a   1.000
_cell.length_b   1.000
_cell.length_c   1.000
_cell.angle_alpha   90.00
_cell.angle_beta   90.00
_cell.angle_gamma   90.00
#
_symmetry.space_group_name_H-M   'P 1'
#
loop_
_entity.id
_entity.type
_entity.pdbx_description
1 polymer ?
#
loop_
_entity_poly.entity_id
_entity_poly.type
_entity_poly.pdbx_seq_one_letter_code
_entity_poly.pdbx_strand_id
1 'polypeptide(L)'
;MADQDNSKTNLASQPQGVRDQVALLSFIDNLIKEKNDQSITPEQLPQVKAALLTELNEMINTRMVTLLPEVSQRLLDAMLERKASDEELDKFFSEKIPNLSAEIASVLIDFRAAYLTPIASPTPAVKDEPLMPSPAPITQN
;
A
#
# COMPACT_ATOMS: atom_id res chain seq x y z
N MET A 1 -46.98 1.37 -6.02
CA MET A 1 -46.16 0.19 -5.64
C MET A 1 -44.71 0.61 -5.77
N ALA A 2 -43.88 0.26 -4.79
CA ALA A 2 -42.50 0.70 -4.67
C ALA A 2 -41.59 -0.29 -5.41
N ASP A 3 -40.96 0.15 -6.50
CA ASP A 3 -39.91 -0.56 -7.21
C ASP A 3 -38.55 -0.13 -6.67
N GLN A 4 -38.19 -0.65 -5.48
CA GLN A 4 -36.81 -0.67 -4.99
C GLN A 4 -36.18 -2.01 -5.37
N ASP A 5 -35.12 -1.99 -6.20
CA ASP A 5 -33.82 -2.69 -5.97
C ASP A 5 -32.95 -2.59 -7.25
N ASN A 6 -32.70 -1.36 -7.71
CA ASN A 6 -31.72 -1.09 -8.77
C ASN A 6 -30.39 -0.71 -8.11
N SER A 7 -29.56 -1.67 -7.66
CA SER A 7 -28.14 -1.43 -7.24
C SER A 7 -27.32 -2.69 -6.85
N LYS A 8 -27.70 -3.92 -7.22
CA LYS A 8 -26.78 -5.07 -7.08
C LYS A 8 -25.96 -5.22 -8.35
N THR A 9 -25.02 -4.30 -8.51
CA THR A 9 -24.03 -4.24 -9.59
C THR A 9 -23.42 -5.62 -9.80
N ASN A 10 -23.61 -6.17 -11.00
CA ASN A 10 -23.08 -7.44 -11.46
C ASN A 10 -21.54 -7.39 -11.52
N LEU A 11 -20.87 -7.48 -10.36
CA LEU A 11 -19.41 -7.45 -10.23
C LEU A 11 -18.75 -8.57 -11.05
N ALA A 12 -19.46 -9.69 -11.26
CA ALA A 12 -19.01 -10.86 -12.02
C ALA A 12 -18.94 -10.68 -13.55
N SER A 13 -19.38 -9.54 -14.10
CA SER A 13 -19.35 -9.24 -15.54
C SER A 13 -18.45 -8.06 -15.90
N GLN A 14 -17.78 -7.44 -14.93
CA GLN A 14 -16.88 -6.31 -15.17
C GLN A 14 -15.48 -6.78 -15.61
N PRO A 15 -14.77 -5.99 -16.44
CA PRO A 15 -13.39 -6.27 -16.83
C PRO A 15 -12.50 -6.38 -15.58
N GLN A 16 -11.48 -7.26 -15.63
CA GLN A 16 -10.65 -7.60 -14.47
C GLN A 16 -10.14 -6.35 -13.73
N GLY A 17 -9.59 -5.38 -14.46
CA GLY A 17 -9.09 -4.12 -13.87
C GLY A 17 -10.12 -3.34 -13.03
N VAL A 18 -11.42 -3.44 -13.32
CA VAL A 18 -12.47 -2.80 -12.49
C VAL A 18 -12.69 -3.58 -11.20
N ARG A 19 -12.61 -4.92 -11.23
CA ARG A 19 -12.70 -5.75 -10.02
C ARG A 19 -11.51 -5.52 -9.11
N ASP A 20 -10.32 -5.46 -9.70
CA ASP A 20 -9.09 -5.18 -8.98
C ASP A 20 -9.16 -3.81 -8.32
N GLN A 21 -9.65 -2.80 -9.02
CA GLN A 21 -9.83 -1.45 -8.45
C GLN A 21 -10.84 -1.43 -7.28
N VAL A 22 -11.95 -2.17 -7.40
CA VAL A 22 -12.94 -2.31 -6.31
C VAL A 22 -12.34 -3.07 -5.11
N ALA A 23 -11.52 -4.09 -5.36
CA ALA A 23 -10.82 -4.82 -4.31
C ALA A 23 -9.80 -3.93 -3.58
N LEU A 24 -9.02 -3.12 -4.31
CA LEU A 24 -8.07 -2.17 -3.73
C LEU A 24 -8.77 -1.10 -2.88
N LEU A 25 -9.90 -0.55 -3.37
CA LEU A 25 -10.71 0.40 -2.62
C LEU A 25 -11.25 -0.23 -1.32
N SER A 26 -11.72 -1.48 -1.40
CA SER A 26 -12.21 -2.22 -0.22
C SER A 26 -11.09 -2.52 0.76
N PHE A 27 -9.89 -2.84 0.26
CA PHE A 27 -8.70 -3.05 1.08
C PHE A 27 -8.32 -1.78 1.87
N ILE A 28 -8.28 -0.62 1.21
CA ILE A 28 -7.99 0.66 1.86
C ILE A 28 -9.06 1.03 2.88
N ASP A 29 -10.34 0.79 2.57
CA ASP A 29 -11.44 1.05 3.51
C ASP A 29 -11.28 0.22 4.80
N ASN A 30 -10.91 -1.05 4.66
CA ASN A 30 -10.60 -1.91 5.80
C ASN A 30 -9.35 -1.43 6.55
N LEU A 31 -8.32 -0.98 5.83
CA LEU A 31 -7.08 -0.50 6.43
C LEU A 31 -7.29 0.75 7.29
N ILE A 32 -8.06 1.72 6.79
CA ILE A 32 -8.43 2.93 7.54
C ILE A 32 -9.25 2.58 8.79
N LYS A 33 -10.21 1.66 8.65
CA LYS A 33 -11.02 1.16 9.79
C LYS A 33 -10.18 0.44 10.83
N GLU A 34 -9.22 -0.37 10.39
CA GLU A 34 -8.32 -1.15 11.24
C GLU A 34 -7.34 -0.27 12.01
N LYS A 35 -6.80 0.77 11.37
CA LYS A 35 -5.98 1.78 12.06
C LYS A 35 -6.78 2.53 13.14
N ASN A 36 -8.09 2.65 12.96
CA ASN A 36 -9.01 3.35 13.85
C ASN A 36 -8.51 4.75 14.23
N ASP A 37 -7.96 5.46 13.24
CA ASP A 37 -7.32 6.76 13.46
C ASP A 37 -8.39 7.83 13.77
N GLN A 38 -8.43 8.28 15.03
CA GLN A 38 -9.37 9.31 15.48
C GLN A 38 -9.10 10.69 14.86
N SER A 39 -7.97 10.86 14.17
CA SER A 39 -7.57 12.11 13.51
C SER A 39 -8.17 12.24 12.11
N ILE A 40 -8.67 11.15 11.52
CA ILE A 40 -9.29 11.19 10.18
C ILE A 40 -10.76 11.60 10.33
N THR A 41 -11.05 12.84 9.98
CA THR A 41 -12.42 13.34 9.90
C THR A 41 -13.15 12.75 8.68
N PRO A 42 -14.49 12.63 8.72
CA PRO A 42 -15.27 12.12 7.60
C PRO A 42 -15.09 12.94 6.31
N GLU A 43 -14.74 14.23 6.44
CA GLU A 43 -14.44 15.12 5.32
C GLU A 43 -13.08 14.84 4.67
N GLN A 44 -12.09 14.37 5.45
CA GLN A 44 -10.77 14.00 4.94
C GLN A 44 -10.70 12.55 4.45
N LEU A 45 -11.63 11.71 4.91
CA LEU A 45 -11.74 10.30 4.53
C LEU A 45 -11.65 10.04 3.00
N PRO A 46 -12.38 10.75 2.12
CA PRO A 46 -12.24 10.54 0.67
C PRO A 46 -10.86 10.95 0.14
N GLN A 47 -10.26 12.01 0.67
CA GLN A 47 -8.94 12.48 0.28
C GLN A 47 -7.84 11.49 0.72
N VAL A 48 -7.93 10.99 1.95
CA VAL A 48 -7.02 9.98 2.49
C VAL A 48 -7.13 8.68 1.69
N LYS A 49 -8.36 8.24 1.37
CA LYS A 49 -8.58 7.07 0.50
C LYS A 49 -7.93 7.24 -0.85
N ALA A 50 -8.12 8.38 -1.50
CA ALA A 50 -7.53 8.67 -2.80
C ALA A 50 -5.99 8.67 -2.72
N ALA A 51 -5.41 9.29 -1.68
CA ALA A 51 -3.97 9.30 -1.47
C ALA A 51 -3.40 7.89 -1.27
N LEU A 52 -4.02 7.09 -0.40
CA LEU A 52 -3.60 5.70 -0.16
C LEU A 52 -3.75 4.83 -1.40
N LEU A 53 -4.79 5.07 -2.22
CA LEU A 53 -5.00 4.33 -3.46
C LEU A 53 -3.92 4.66 -4.50
N THR A 54 -3.56 5.93 -4.63
CA THR A 54 -2.47 6.36 -5.50
C THR A 54 -1.15 5.75 -5.03
N GLU A 55 -0.82 5.88 -3.76
CA GLU A 55 0.44 5.36 -3.20
C GLU A 55 0.55 3.83 -3.35
N LEU A 56 -0.54 3.11 -3.10
CA LEU A 56 -0.60 1.66 -3.31
C LEU A 56 -0.43 1.28 -4.79
N ASN A 57 -1.08 1.99 -5.71
CA ASN A 57 -0.88 1.78 -7.15
C ASN A 57 0.58 2.04 -7.56
N GLU A 58 1.20 3.11 -7.05
CA GLU A 58 2.60 3.40 -7.33
C GLU A 58 3.53 2.31 -6.78
N MET A 59 3.28 1.79 -5.57
CA MET A 59 4.06 0.68 -5.03
C MET A 59 3.92 -0.60 -5.85
N ILE A 60 2.70 -0.94 -6.28
CA ILE A 60 2.46 -2.10 -7.14
C ILE A 60 3.18 -1.92 -8.47
N ASN A 61 3.00 -0.77 -9.15
CA ASN A 61 3.65 -0.46 -10.42
C ASN A 61 5.18 -0.50 -10.29
N THR A 62 5.73 0.12 -9.25
CA THR A 62 7.17 0.12 -8.98
C THR A 62 7.67 -1.30 -8.77
N ARG A 63 6.97 -2.11 -7.97
CA ARG A 63 7.35 -3.51 -7.75
C ARG A 63 7.35 -4.29 -9.06
N MET A 64 6.30 -4.16 -9.86
CA MET A 64 6.18 -4.82 -11.16
C MET A 64 7.33 -4.43 -12.10
N VAL A 65 7.66 -3.15 -12.19
CA VAL A 65 8.78 -2.66 -13.01
C VAL A 65 10.13 -3.18 -12.49
N THR A 66 10.34 -3.19 -11.17
CA THR A 66 11.60 -3.68 -10.57
C THR A 66 11.81 -5.18 -10.74
N LEU A 67 10.74 -5.97 -10.84
CA LEU A 67 10.81 -7.41 -11.11
C LEU A 67 11.13 -7.71 -12.58
N LEU A 68 10.86 -6.77 -13.49
CA LEU A 68 11.21 -6.93 -14.88
C LEU A 68 12.73 -6.79 -15.07
N PRO A 69 13.36 -7.69 -15.85
CA PRO A 69 14.75 -7.50 -16.26
C PRO A 69 14.87 -6.24 -17.13
N GLU A 70 16.06 -5.62 -17.17
CA GLU A 70 16.30 -4.35 -17.87
C GLU A 70 15.83 -4.36 -19.34
N VAL A 71 15.97 -5.51 -20.02
CA VAL A 71 15.49 -5.72 -21.41
C VAL A 71 13.97 -5.59 -21.50
N SER A 72 13.24 -6.13 -20.52
CA SER A 72 11.79 -6.04 -20.44
C SER A 72 11.31 -4.66 -19.98
N GLN A 73 12.07 -3.94 -19.16
CA GLN A 73 11.76 -2.55 -18.82
C GLN A 73 11.79 -1.65 -20.05
N ARG A 74 12.78 -1.82 -20.95
CA ARG A 74 12.83 -1.07 -22.22
C ARG A 74 11.67 -1.42 -23.15
N LEU A 75 11.25 -2.69 -23.18
CA LEU A 75 10.06 -3.10 -23.93
C LEU A 75 8.78 -2.49 -23.37
N LEU A 76 8.66 -2.42 -22.05
CA LEU A 76 7.55 -1.76 -21.38
C LEU A 76 7.52 -0.27 -21.70
N ASP A 77 8.66 0.42 -21.64
CA ASP A 77 8.77 1.84 -21.99
C ASP A 77 8.30 2.07 -23.44
N ALA A 78 8.77 1.23 -24.36
CA ALA A 78 8.30 1.24 -25.74
C ALA A 78 6.79 0.97 -25.85
N MET A 79 6.20 0.07 -25.06
CA MET A 79 4.75 -0.18 -25.05
C MET A 79 3.96 1.03 -24.53
N LEU A 80 4.46 1.70 -23.49
CA LEU A 80 3.87 2.90 -22.92
C LEU A 80 3.92 4.08 -23.91
N GLU A 81 5.02 4.25 -24.65
CA GLU A 81 5.16 5.29 -25.68
C GLU A 81 4.09 5.18 -26.79
N ARG A 82 3.70 3.95 -27.15
CA ARG A 82 2.66 3.67 -28.16
C ARG A 82 1.24 3.61 -27.58
N LYS A 83 1.08 3.92 -26.29
CA LYS A 83 -0.19 3.82 -25.57
C LYS A 83 -0.83 2.43 -25.72
N ALA A 84 -0.04 1.39 -25.46
CA ALA A 84 -0.55 0.02 -25.40
C ALA A 84 -1.77 -0.05 -24.47
N SER A 85 -2.76 -0.86 -24.85
CA SER A 85 -3.97 -1.05 -24.07
C SER A 85 -3.67 -1.80 -22.76
N ASP A 86 -4.53 -1.61 -21.75
CA ASP A 86 -4.39 -2.26 -20.45
C ASP A 86 -4.29 -3.80 -20.57
N GLU A 87 -5.02 -4.41 -21.51
CA GLU A 87 -4.93 -5.85 -21.80
C GLU A 87 -3.57 -6.30 -22.33
N GLU A 88 -2.89 -5.46 -23.13
CA GLU A 88 -1.55 -5.76 -23.66
C GLU A 88 -0.50 -5.67 -22.54
N LEU A 89 -0.64 -4.67 -21.67
CA LEU A 89 0.21 -4.51 -20.49
C LEU A 89 0.01 -5.68 -19.53
N ASP A 90 -1.23 -6.04 -19.22
CA ASP A 90 -1.56 -7.16 -18.32
C ASP A 90 -0.97 -8.48 -18.81
N LYS A 91 -1.10 -8.78 -20.11
CA LYS A 91 -0.44 -9.93 -20.73
C LYS A 91 1.07 -9.86 -20.62
N PHE A 92 1.66 -8.70 -20.92
CA PHE A 92 3.10 -8.52 -20.84
C PHE A 92 3.63 -8.82 -19.44
N PHE A 93 2.99 -8.28 -18.40
CA PHE A 93 3.39 -8.53 -17.02
C PHE A 93 3.14 -9.99 -16.61
N SER A 94 2.00 -10.57 -17.00
CA SER A 94 1.67 -11.98 -16.70
C SER A 94 2.62 -12.97 -17.37
N GLU A 95 3.10 -12.67 -18.58
CA GLU A 95 4.06 -13.51 -19.30
C GLU A 95 5.51 -13.35 -18.78
N LYS A 96 5.87 -12.15 -18.32
CA LYS A 96 7.24 -11.85 -17.86
C LYS A 96 7.47 -12.11 -16.38
N ILE A 97 6.43 -11.99 -15.56
CA ILE A 97 6.52 -12.11 -14.09
C ILE A 97 5.77 -13.37 -13.66
N PRO A 98 6.48 -14.49 -13.44
CA PRO A 98 5.86 -15.66 -12.83
C PRO A 98 5.43 -15.31 -11.39
N ASN A 99 4.20 -15.70 -11.03
CA ASN A 99 3.59 -15.39 -9.72
C ASN A 99 3.30 -13.90 -9.48
N LEU A 100 2.99 -13.13 -10.54
CA LEU A 100 2.61 -11.72 -10.43
C LEU A 100 1.57 -11.47 -9.30
N SER A 101 0.53 -12.28 -9.21
CA SER A 101 -0.50 -12.14 -8.16
C SER A 101 0.06 -12.28 -6.74
N ALA A 102 1.07 -13.13 -6.51
CA ALA A 102 1.70 -13.30 -5.21
C ALA A 102 2.61 -12.11 -4.86
N GLU A 103 3.27 -11.51 -5.85
CA GLU A 103 4.06 -10.29 -5.67
C GLU A 103 3.16 -9.10 -5.33
N ILE A 104 2.04 -8.93 -6.03
CA ILE A 104 1.04 -7.90 -5.71
C ILE A 104 0.48 -8.11 -4.30
N ALA A 105 0.15 -9.36 -3.94
CA ALA A 105 -0.30 -9.69 -2.59
C ALA A 105 0.78 -9.35 -1.53
N SER A 106 2.05 -9.58 -1.82
CA SER A 106 3.15 -9.21 -0.93
C SER A 106 3.24 -7.69 -0.75
N VAL A 107 3.12 -6.92 -1.82
CA VAL A 107 3.07 -5.44 -1.76
C VAL A 107 1.90 -4.96 -0.91
N LEU A 108 0.72 -5.57 -1.04
CA LEU A 108 -0.45 -5.23 -0.21
C LEU A 108 -0.18 -5.52 1.27
N ILE A 109 0.45 -6.65 1.58
CA ILE A 109 0.81 -7.03 2.95
C ILE A 109 1.84 -6.05 3.52
N ASP A 110 2.88 -5.71 2.76
CA ASP A 110 3.91 -4.74 3.14
C ASP A 110 3.30 -3.34 3.36
N PHE A 111 2.42 -2.90 2.46
CA PHE A 111 1.72 -1.62 2.60
C PHE A 111 0.84 -1.58 3.86
N ARG A 112 0.07 -2.65 4.09
CA ARG A 112 -0.73 -2.79 5.32
C ARG A 112 0.16 -2.75 6.55
N ALA A 113 1.26 -3.50 6.55
CA ALA A 113 2.21 -3.53 7.65
C ALA A 113 2.76 -2.12 7.90
N ALA A 114 3.27 -1.44 6.88
CA ALA A 114 3.84 -0.09 6.95
C ALA A 114 2.82 0.93 7.50
N TYR A 115 1.58 0.88 7.03
CA TYR A 115 0.53 1.83 7.42
C TYR A 115 0.02 1.61 8.86
N LEU A 116 -0.06 0.34 9.29
CA LEU A 116 -0.52 -0.05 10.62
C LEU A 116 0.58 -0.10 11.66
N THR A 117 1.85 -0.20 11.26
CA THR A 117 2.93 -0.04 12.22
C THR A 117 2.75 1.32 12.86
N PRO A 118 2.55 1.39 14.18
CA PRO A 118 2.73 2.65 14.84
C PRO A 118 4.15 3.05 14.49
N ILE A 119 4.31 4.20 13.86
CA ILE A 119 5.53 4.97 14.05
C ILE A 119 5.63 5.10 15.56
N ALA A 120 6.33 4.15 16.19
CA ALA A 120 7.00 4.38 17.44
C ALA A 120 7.68 5.71 17.16
N SER A 121 7.14 6.77 17.75
CA SER A 121 7.76 8.08 17.73
C SER A 121 9.25 7.80 17.88
N PRO A 122 10.13 8.32 17.00
CA PRO A 122 11.56 8.08 17.17
C PRO A 122 11.81 8.37 18.62
N THR A 123 12.10 7.32 19.40
CA THR A 123 12.24 7.44 20.83
C THR A 123 13.31 8.51 20.93
N PRO A 124 13.04 9.70 21.51
CA PRO A 124 14.06 10.72 21.60
C PRO A 124 15.21 10.00 22.27
N ALA A 125 16.29 9.79 21.51
CA ALA A 125 17.38 8.92 21.88
C ALA A 125 17.66 9.26 23.34
N VAL A 126 17.34 8.30 24.22
CA VAL A 126 17.59 8.45 25.64
C VAL A 126 19.05 8.77 25.66
N LYS A 127 19.35 10.02 26.05
CA LYS A 127 20.71 10.51 26.21
C LYS A 127 21.40 9.39 26.95
N ASP A 128 22.42 8.82 26.30
CA ASP A 128 23.36 7.92 26.93
C ASP A 128 23.94 8.72 28.09
N GLU A 129 23.26 8.64 29.22
CA GLU A 129 23.69 9.13 30.50
C GLU A 129 24.69 8.06 30.93
N PRO A 130 26.01 8.33 30.89
CA PRO A 130 26.93 7.43 31.52
C PRO A 130 26.55 7.42 33.01
N LEU A 131 25.99 6.28 33.43
CA LEU A 131 25.78 5.89 34.82
C LEU A 131 27.05 6.22 35.61
N MET A 132 27.07 7.37 36.27
CA MET A 132 28.03 7.63 37.34
C MET A 132 27.57 6.79 38.54
N PRO A 133 28.37 5.81 39.01
CA PRO A 133 28.06 5.18 40.28
C PRO A 133 28.33 6.20 41.39
N SER A 134 27.28 6.78 41.96
CA SER A 134 27.30 7.18 43.38
C SER A 134 26.80 5.97 44.18
N PRO A 135 27.32 5.63 45.38
CA PRO A 135 28.02 6.50 46.35
C PRO A 135 29.22 5.85 47.09
N ALA A 136 29.96 6.66 47.85
CA ALA A 136 30.53 6.22 49.13
C ALA A 136 30.55 7.40 50.12
N PRO A 137 29.92 7.32 51.31
CA PRO A 137 30.12 8.29 52.36
C PRO A 137 31.42 7.93 53.10
N ILE A 138 32.37 8.87 53.17
CA ILE A 138 33.53 8.72 54.05
C ILE A 138 33.40 9.79 55.12
N THR A 139 32.98 9.36 56.31
CA THR A 139 33.03 10.10 57.57
C THR A 139 34.25 9.61 58.38
N GLN A 140 34.86 10.53 59.15
CA GLN A 140 36.06 10.43 60.02
C GLN A 140 37.41 10.54 59.30
N ASN A 141 38.36 11.37 59.76
CA ASN A 141 38.71 11.72 61.15
C ASN A 141 39.25 13.15 61.30
#